data_AF-A0AAD0T6N4-F1
#
_entry.id   AF-A0AAD0T6N4-F1
#
_cell.length_a   1.000
_cell.length_b   1.000
_cell.length_c   1.000
_cell.angle_alpha   90.00
_cell.angle_beta   90.00
_cell.angle_gamma   90.00
#
_symmetry.space_group_name_H-M   'P 1'
#
loop_
_entity.id
_entity.type
_entity.pdbx_description
1 polymer ?
#
loop_
_entity_poly.entity_id
_entity_poly.type
_entity_poly.pdbx_seq_one_letter_code
_entity_poly.pdbx_strand_id
1 'polypeptide(L)'
;MNKFILPFLTFLFAFHSSAFVGVRAIQGADVDCLTESVPPILDRKNELNFRMIADVKSYGTNTSYPNYPDNIADIMYPSRRAVCDAYRTPNKLLPSYKKIMQHIDETYKEGNHRDFFFKYMLSMDCWAFSKNFFDHVSSGGDYSYYLGSMMKSTYGGVDPNAYIRITREGKSFEGPMFYVFEHLEKNYKNSKNAKEYSAVMRRLRSGERFNLVPVKSIREIKRSEPNMPINLN
;
A
#
# COMPACT_ATOMS: atom_id res chain seq x y z
N MET A 1 -1.90 56.76 34.52
CA MET A 1 -0.80 56.68 35.49
C MET A 1 -0.45 55.22 35.73
N ASN A 2 0.82 54.88 35.45
CA ASN A 2 1.67 53.77 35.94
C ASN A 2 1.10 52.34 36.01
N LYS A 3 1.50 51.41 35.12
CA LYS A 3 2.80 50.67 35.01
C LYS A 3 2.90 49.47 35.96
N PHE A 4 2.97 48.26 35.34
CA PHE A 4 3.91 47.14 35.53
C PHE A 4 4.27 46.69 36.98
N ILE A 5 4.46 45.40 37.29
CA ILE A 5 5.69 44.62 37.04
C ILE A 5 5.47 43.18 37.58
N LEU A 6 5.92 42.20 36.81
CA LEU A 6 6.19 40.80 37.17
C LEU A 6 7.43 40.69 38.08
N PRO A 7 7.55 39.69 38.96
CA PRO A 7 8.82 38.96 39.00
C PRO A 7 8.58 37.44 39.05
N PHE A 8 9.19 36.67 38.14
CA PHE A 8 10.50 36.03 38.30
C PHE A 8 10.56 35.06 39.50
N LEU A 9 10.45 33.76 39.21
CA LEU A 9 10.98 32.71 40.08
C LEU A 9 11.83 31.76 39.22
N THR A 10 13.09 32.16 39.07
CA THR A 10 14.21 31.31 38.72
C THR A 10 14.58 30.46 39.94
N PHE A 11 14.57 29.14 39.82
CA PHE A 11 15.31 28.27 40.73
C PHE A 11 16.17 27.30 39.91
N LEU A 12 17.47 27.60 39.90
CA LEU A 12 18.57 26.70 39.56
C LEU A 12 18.73 25.68 40.70
N PHE A 13 18.87 24.40 40.37
CA PHE A 13 19.82 23.47 40.99
C PHE A 13 20.12 22.39 39.94
N ALA A 14 21.22 22.47 39.18
CA ALA A 14 22.59 22.06 39.50
C ALA A 14 22.78 20.54 39.68
N PHE A 15 23.64 20.00 38.81
CA PHE A 15 24.47 18.80 38.92
C PHE A 15 23.79 17.42 38.97
N HIS A 16 23.84 16.72 37.84
CA HIS A 16 24.30 15.32 37.79
C HIS A 16 25.25 15.15 36.60
N SER A 17 26.54 15.32 36.90
CA SER A 17 27.66 14.87 36.08
C SER A 17 27.82 13.35 36.27
N SER A 18 27.73 12.60 35.18
CA SER A 18 28.27 11.25 35.10
C SER A 18 28.76 11.01 33.68
N ALA A 19 30.09 11.06 33.57
CA ALA A 19 30.96 10.47 32.56
C ALA A 19 30.29 9.88 31.31
N PHE A 20 30.25 10.66 30.23
CA PHE A 20 30.36 10.08 28.89
C PHE A 20 31.85 9.89 28.60
N VAL A 21 32.29 8.65 28.74
CA VAL A 21 33.56 8.15 28.19
C VAL A 21 33.58 8.48 26.71
N GLY A 22 34.64 9.16 26.29
CA GLY A 22 34.86 9.53 24.90
C GLY A 22 34.90 8.30 24.00
N VAL A 23 33.90 8.17 23.13
CA VAL A 23 34.02 7.36 21.92
C VAL A 23 34.70 8.25 20.90
N ARG A 24 36.00 7.98 20.68
CA ARG A 24 36.76 8.51 19.54
C ARG A 24 35.94 8.27 18.28
N ALA A 25 35.75 9.34 17.51
CA ALA A 25 35.33 9.26 16.13
C ALA A 25 36.30 8.33 15.37
N ILE A 26 35.81 7.14 15.01
CA ILE A 26 36.41 6.36 13.93
C ILE A 26 35.85 6.98 12.65
N GLN A 27 36.61 7.91 12.09
CA GLN A 27 36.53 8.23 10.67
C GLN A 27 36.84 6.96 9.88
N GLY A 28 35.98 6.63 8.92
CA GLY A 28 36.28 5.63 7.89
C GLY A 28 35.74 4.23 8.16
N ALA A 29 34.42 4.07 8.06
CA ALA A 29 33.81 2.89 7.46
C ALA A 29 32.37 3.29 7.11
N ASP A 30 32.17 3.61 5.83
CA ASP A 30 30.84 3.56 5.22
C ASP A 30 30.41 2.10 5.34
N VAL A 31 29.66 1.76 6.39
CA VAL A 31 29.07 0.42 6.52
C VAL A 31 27.92 0.39 5.54
N ASP A 32 28.26 0.09 4.29
CA ASP A 32 27.37 -0.25 3.22
C ASP A 32 26.68 -1.58 3.59
N CYS A 33 25.59 -1.48 4.37
CA CYS A 33 24.76 -2.63 4.73
C CYS A 33 24.06 -3.30 3.53
N LEU A 34 24.42 -2.94 2.29
CA LEU A 34 23.90 -3.52 1.06
C LEU A 34 24.92 -4.38 0.30
N THR A 35 26.19 -4.46 0.75
CA THR A 35 27.22 -5.25 0.07
C THR A 35 27.45 -6.65 0.63
N GLU A 36 26.94 -6.99 1.82
CA GLU A 36 26.78 -8.39 2.22
C GLU A 36 25.41 -8.89 1.80
N SER A 37 25.36 -9.30 0.53
CA SER A 37 24.26 -10.03 -0.09
C SER A 37 23.81 -11.18 0.81
N VAL A 38 22.64 -11.05 1.44
CA VAL A 38 21.79 -12.24 1.58
C VAL A 38 21.63 -12.75 0.15
N PRO A 39 22.12 -13.97 -0.17
CA PRO A 39 22.09 -14.43 -1.54
C PRO A 39 20.62 -14.39 -2.02
N PRO A 40 20.31 -13.75 -3.16
CA PRO A 40 18.93 -13.56 -3.63
C PRO A 40 18.17 -14.89 -3.82
N ILE A 41 18.92 -15.99 -3.85
CA ILE A 41 18.45 -17.37 -3.92
C ILE A 41 17.74 -17.80 -2.63
N LEU A 42 18.21 -17.37 -1.45
CA LEU A 42 17.67 -17.84 -0.16
C LEU A 42 16.28 -17.26 0.08
N ASP A 43 16.10 -15.95 -0.10
CA ASP A 43 14.81 -15.28 0.09
C ASP A 43 13.77 -15.71 -0.94
N ARG A 44 14.16 -15.84 -2.22
CA ARG A 44 13.25 -16.33 -3.27
C ARG A 44 12.82 -17.78 -3.03
N LYS A 45 13.75 -18.66 -2.65
CA LYS A 45 13.45 -20.07 -2.35
C LYS A 45 12.59 -20.20 -1.10
N ASN A 46 12.86 -19.40 -0.07
CA ASN A 46 12.04 -19.37 1.14
C ASN A 46 10.63 -18.85 0.85
N GLU A 47 10.49 -17.77 0.07
CA GLU A 47 9.17 -17.25 -0.33
C GLU A 47 8.38 -18.31 -1.11
N LEU A 48 9.00 -19.00 -2.07
CA LEU A 48 8.36 -20.08 -2.84
C LEU A 48 7.93 -21.24 -1.92
N ASN A 49 8.79 -21.68 -1.01
CA ASN A 49 8.46 -22.74 -0.06
C ASN A 49 7.30 -22.33 0.87
N PHE A 50 7.30 -21.10 1.40
CA PHE A 50 6.20 -20.60 2.23
C PHE A 50 4.89 -20.51 1.44
N ARG A 51 4.94 -20.12 0.16
CA ARG A 51 3.77 -20.10 -0.72
C ARG A 51 3.23 -21.50 -0.98
N MET A 52 4.08 -22.49 -1.24
CA MET A 52 3.66 -23.88 -1.42
C MET A 52 2.97 -24.44 -0.17
N ILE A 53 3.43 -24.03 1.03
CA ILE A 53 2.78 -24.38 2.30
C ILE A 53 1.46 -23.59 2.48
N ALA A 54 1.43 -22.32 2.06
CA ALA A 54 0.26 -21.44 2.14
C ALA A 54 -0.84 -21.77 1.11
N ASP A 55 -0.51 -22.50 0.04
CA ASP A 55 -1.44 -22.91 -1.01
C ASP A 55 -2.54 -23.88 -0.51
N VAL A 56 -2.48 -24.25 0.78
CA VAL A 56 -3.62 -24.79 1.52
C VAL A 56 -4.59 -23.64 1.82
N LYS A 57 -5.41 -23.31 0.80
CA LYS A 57 -6.58 -22.40 0.83
C LYS A 57 -6.25 -20.90 0.83
N SER A 58 -5.84 -20.40 -0.34
CA SER A 58 -6.26 -19.06 -0.76
C SER A 58 -7.79 -18.97 -0.58
N TYR A 59 -8.24 -18.07 0.28
CA TYR A 59 -9.63 -17.92 0.66
C TYR A 59 -10.49 -17.51 -0.57
N GLY A 60 -11.11 -18.52 -1.20
CA GLY A 60 -12.38 -18.41 -1.94
C GLY A 60 -12.45 -17.47 -3.14
N THR A 61 -11.34 -17.12 -3.80
CA THR A 61 -11.36 -16.12 -4.88
C THR A 61 -10.67 -16.59 -6.15
N ASN A 62 -11.16 -16.08 -7.28
CA ASN A 62 -10.73 -16.48 -8.61
C ASN A 62 -9.23 -16.17 -8.79
N THR A 63 -8.41 -17.21 -8.92
CA THR A 63 -6.94 -17.12 -9.06
C THR A 63 -6.50 -16.63 -10.44
N SER A 64 -7.43 -16.42 -11.37
CA SER A 64 -7.15 -16.08 -12.77
C SER A 64 -7.23 -14.60 -13.13
N TYR A 65 -7.37 -13.69 -12.14
CA TYR A 65 -7.37 -12.25 -12.41
C TYR A 65 -6.73 -11.44 -11.25
N PRO A 66 -5.94 -10.38 -11.53
CA PRO A 66 -5.56 -9.90 -12.87
C PRO A 66 -4.61 -10.86 -13.57
N ASN A 67 -4.64 -10.85 -14.91
CA ASN A 67 -3.65 -11.56 -15.72
C ASN A 67 -2.32 -10.81 -15.63
N TYR A 68 -1.40 -11.32 -14.81
CA TYR A 68 -0.08 -10.72 -14.68
C TYR A 68 0.72 -10.83 -15.99
N PRO A 69 1.60 -9.85 -16.28
CA PRO A 69 2.50 -9.95 -17.42
C PRO A 69 3.48 -11.11 -17.24
N ASP A 70 3.94 -11.70 -18.34
CA ASP A 70 4.84 -12.87 -18.32
C ASP A 70 6.15 -12.60 -17.57
N ASN A 71 6.62 -11.34 -17.57
CA ASN A 71 7.83 -10.91 -16.86
C ASN A 71 7.57 -10.39 -15.43
N ILE A 72 6.45 -10.75 -14.80
CA ILE A 72 6.11 -10.28 -13.44
C ILE A 72 7.22 -10.57 -12.41
N ALA A 73 7.96 -11.67 -12.56
CA ALA A 73 9.08 -11.99 -11.68
C ALA A 73 10.20 -10.94 -11.74
N ASP A 74 10.46 -10.40 -12.94
CA ASP A 74 11.48 -9.37 -13.15
C ASP A 74 10.98 -8.01 -12.67
N ILE A 75 9.73 -7.66 -12.93
CA ILE A 75 9.11 -6.42 -12.43
C ILE A 75 9.15 -6.39 -10.90
N MET A 76 8.96 -7.55 -10.25
CA MET A 76 8.95 -7.67 -8.79
C MET A 76 10.34 -7.87 -8.15
N TYR A 77 11.44 -7.64 -8.89
CA TYR A 77 12.79 -7.66 -8.32
C TYR A 77 13.02 -6.48 -7.35
N PRO A 78 13.79 -6.63 -6.24
CA PRO A 78 14.57 -7.81 -5.81
C PRO A 78 13.75 -8.93 -5.18
N SER A 79 12.57 -8.61 -4.66
CA SER A 79 11.60 -9.59 -4.18
C SER A 79 10.21 -8.97 -4.16
N ARG A 80 9.18 -9.82 -4.24
CA ARG A 80 7.79 -9.36 -4.23
C ARG A 80 7.49 -8.54 -2.98
N ARG A 81 7.98 -9.02 -1.84
CA ARG A 81 7.85 -8.36 -0.54
C ARG A 81 8.46 -6.96 -0.55
N ALA A 82 9.68 -6.79 -1.06
CA ALA A 82 10.35 -5.50 -1.09
C ALA A 82 9.56 -4.47 -1.92
N VAL A 83 9.04 -4.89 -3.07
CA VAL A 83 8.20 -4.04 -3.91
C VAL A 83 6.89 -3.67 -3.19
N CYS A 84 6.22 -4.64 -2.57
CA CYS A 84 5.03 -4.39 -1.78
C CYS A 84 5.27 -3.44 -0.60
N ASP A 85 6.36 -3.61 0.15
CA ASP A 85 6.70 -2.74 1.27
C ASP A 85 7.00 -1.30 0.80
N ALA A 86 7.63 -1.16 -0.37
CA ALA A 86 7.86 0.14 -1.00
C ALA A 86 6.56 0.84 -1.42
N TYR A 87 5.60 0.10 -2.01
CA TYR A 87 4.28 0.64 -2.35
C TYR A 87 3.41 0.94 -1.14
N ARG A 88 3.53 0.14 -0.07
CA ARG A 88 2.79 0.38 1.19
C ARG A 88 3.20 1.71 1.79
N THR A 89 4.50 1.97 1.88
CA THR A 89 5.03 3.17 2.55
C THR A 89 5.79 4.05 1.55
N PRO A 90 5.11 4.71 0.60
CA PRO A 90 5.76 5.42 -0.47
C PRO A 90 6.57 6.59 0.08
N ASN A 91 7.87 6.61 -0.20
CA ASN A 91 8.77 7.67 0.26
C ASN A 91 9.77 8.04 -0.83
N LYS A 92 9.47 9.12 -1.56
CA LYS A 92 10.29 9.65 -2.66
C LYS A 92 11.66 10.14 -2.21
N LEU A 93 11.94 10.25 -0.90
CA LEU A 93 13.27 10.62 -0.39
C LEU A 93 14.18 9.41 -0.18
N LEU A 94 13.62 8.20 -0.03
CA LEU A 94 14.42 6.99 0.18
C LEU A 94 15.03 6.48 -1.14
N PRO A 95 16.36 6.28 -1.20
CA PRO A 95 17.00 5.72 -2.39
C PRO A 95 16.45 4.35 -2.78
N SER A 96 16.11 3.50 -1.81
CA SER A 96 15.53 2.17 -2.05
C SER A 96 14.19 2.24 -2.76
N TYR A 97 13.29 3.14 -2.33
CA TYR A 97 12.00 3.38 -3.00
C TYR A 97 12.22 3.83 -4.44
N LYS A 98 13.10 4.82 -4.68
CA LYS A 98 13.40 5.32 -6.02
C LYS A 98 13.91 4.21 -6.95
N LYS A 99 14.87 3.41 -6.47
CA LYS A 99 15.43 2.28 -7.22
C LYS A 99 14.36 1.27 -7.62
N ILE A 100 13.44 0.93 -6.72
CA ILE A 100 12.35 0.00 -7.02
C ILE A 100 11.39 0.59 -8.07
N MET A 101 10.94 1.83 -7.88
CA MET A 101 10.01 2.45 -8.83
C MET A 101 10.64 2.60 -10.22
N GLN A 102 11.91 3.01 -10.28
CA GLN A 102 12.67 3.10 -11.53
C GLN A 102 12.81 1.72 -12.21
N HIS A 103 13.13 0.68 -11.45
CA HIS A 103 13.22 -0.68 -11.98
C HIS A 103 11.88 -1.14 -12.57
N ILE A 104 10.76 -0.85 -11.90
CA ILE A 104 9.42 -1.14 -12.42
C ILE A 104 9.17 -0.36 -13.71
N ASP A 105 9.49 0.94 -13.75
CA ASP A 105 9.35 1.75 -14.97
C ASP A 105 10.19 1.22 -16.14
N GLU A 106 11.37 0.68 -15.87
CA GLU A 106 12.26 0.11 -16.89
C GLU A 106 11.80 -1.26 -17.39
N THR A 107 11.18 -2.08 -16.53
CA THR A 107 10.82 -3.48 -16.84
C THR A 107 9.37 -3.67 -17.26
N TYR A 108 8.44 -2.84 -16.79
CA TYR A 108 7.02 -2.92 -17.12
C TYR A 108 6.72 -2.14 -18.42
N LYS A 109 6.77 -2.82 -19.57
CA LYS A 109 6.68 -2.18 -20.90
C LYS A 109 5.31 -1.61 -21.27
N GLU A 110 4.25 -2.04 -20.59
CA GLU A 110 2.87 -1.57 -20.87
C GLU A 110 2.52 -0.25 -20.16
N GLY A 111 3.40 0.29 -19.31
CA GLY A 111 3.11 1.51 -18.57
C GLY A 111 4.25 1.92 -17.64
N ASN A 112 3.89 2.47 -16.48
CA ASN A 112 4.82 2.87 -15.43
C ASN A 112 4.41 2.26 -14.08
N HIS A 113 5.18 2.53 -13.03
CA HIS A 113 4.96 2.04 -11.68
C HIS A 113 3.62 2.49 -11.07
N ARG A 114 3.03 3.61 -11.51
CA ARG A 114 1.67 4.02 -11.11
C ARG A 114 0.63 3.14 -11.80
N ASP A 115 0.76 2.92 -13.09
CA ASP A 115 -0.17 2.08 -13.84
C ASP A 115 -0.10 0.63 -13.34
N PHE A 116 1.12 0.14 -13.04
CA PHE A 116 1.36 -1.15 -12.38
C PHE A 116 0.68 -1.22 -11.00
N PHE A 117 0.75 -0.14 -10.22
CA PHE A 117 0.12 -0.08 -8.90
C PHE A 117 -1.40 -0.31 -8.98
N PHE A 118 -2.10 0.44 -9.83
CA PHE A 118 -3.56 0.34 -9.94
C PHE A 118 -4.01 -0.93 -10.68
N LYS A 119 -3.23 -1.41 -11.66
CA LYS A 119 -3.60 -2.60 -12.47
C LYS A 119 -3.34 -3.92 -11.74
N TYR A 120 -2.25 -4.01 -10.97
CA TYR A 120 -1.79 -5.29 -10.41
C TYR A 120 -1.57 -5.26 -8.91
N MET A 121 -0.89 -4.24 -8.38
CA MET A 121 -0.44 -4.28 -6.98
C MET A 121 -1.58 -4.38 -5.98
N LEU A 122 -2.67 -3.65 -6.20
CA LEU A 122 -3.80 -3.62 -5.26
C LEU A 122 -4.39 -5.00 -4.96
N SER A 123 -4.38 -5.91 -5.92
CA SER A 123 -4.95 -7.26 -5.77
C SER A 123 -3.88 -8.35 -5.58
N MET A 124 -2.60 -7.98 -5.52
CA MET A 124 -1.52 -8.94 -5.43
C MET A 124 -1.31 -9.47 -4.01
N ASP A 125 -0.99 -10.76 -3.91
CA ASP A 125 -0.56 -11.40 -2.67
C ASP A 125 0.91 -11.06 -2.37
N CYS A 126 1.08 -10.02 -1.55
CA CYS A 126 2.36 -9.42 -1.21
C CYS A 126 3.14 -10.16 -0.12
N TRP A 127 2.44 -10.75 0.84
CA TRP A 127 3.05 -11.41 1.99
C TRP A 127 2.45 -12.82 2.13
N ALA A 128 3.30 -13.80 2.42
CA ALA A 128 2.84 -15.17 2.65
C ALA A 128 1.80 -15.19 3.79
N PHE A 129 0.73 -15.96 3.60
CA PHE A 129 -0.41 -16.07 4.53
C PHE A 129 -1.19 -14.77 4.82
N SER A 130 -0.86 -13.68 4.14
CA SER A 130 -1.62 -12.44 4.27
C SER A 130 -2.72 -12.35 3.22
N LYS A 131 -3.66 -11.44 3.49
CA LYS A 131 -4.60 -10.96 2.48
C LYS A 131 -3.82 -10.30 1.34
N ASN A 132 -4.47 -10.11 0.19
CA ASN A 132 -3.88 -9.29 -0.87
C ASN A 132 -3.55 -7.87 -0.36
N PHE A 133 -2.68 -7.19 -1.08
CA PHE A 133 -2.13 -5.89 -0.71
C PHE A 133 -3.20 -4.89 -0.22
N PHE A 134 -4.25 -4.68 -1.00
CA PHE A 134 -5.26 -3.69 -0.68
C PHE A 134 -6.09 -4.07 0.56
N ASP A 135 -6.48 -5.34 0.69
CA ASP A 135 -7.20 -5.81 1.89
C ASP A 135 -6.32 -5.67 3.16
N HIS A 136 -5.03 -5.95 3.05
CA HIS A 136 -4.08 -5.78 4.15
C HIS A 136 -3.94 -4.32 4.58
N VAL A 137 -3.71 -3.39 3.64
CA VAL A 137 -3.53 -1.97 4.00
C VAL A 137 -4.84 -1.29 4.41
N SER A 138 -5.98 -1.79 3.96
CA SER A 138 -7.29 -1.24 4.32
C SER A 138 -7.90 -1.85 5.58
N SER A 139 -7.41 -2.99 6.09
CA SER A 139 -8.05 -3.71 7.19
C SER A 139 -8.14 -2.93 8.50
N GLY A 140 -7.26 -1.95 8.70
CA GLY A 140 -7.28 -1.06 9.87
C GLY A 140 -8.31 0.06 9.80
N GLY A 141 -9.04 0.21 8.68
CA GLY A 141 -10.02 1.26 8.47
C GLY A 141 -9.43 2.67 8.26
N ASP A 142 -8.11 2.80 8.14
CA ASP A 142 -7.43 4.08 7.90
C ASP A 142 -7.48 4.50 6.42
N TYR A 143 -8.69 4.87 5.98
CA TYR A 143 -8.92 5.35 4.62
C TYR A 143 -8.14 6.64 4.30
N SER A 144 -7.79 7.45 5.31
CA SER A 144 -6.91 8.62 5.16
C SER A 144 -5.53 8.23 4.68
N TYR A 145 -4.97 7.16 5.22
CA TYR A 145 -3.71 6.63 4.76
C TYR A 145 -3.82 6.00 3.36
N TYR A 146 -4.65 4.97 3.17
CA TYR A 146 -4.57 4.19 1.92
C TYR A 146 -5.12 4.93 0.69
N LEU A 147 -6.20 5.72 0.80
CA LEU A 147 -6.66 6.53 -0.34
C LEU A 147 -5.94 7.88 -0.42
N GLY A 148 -5.59 8.46 0.72
CA GLY A 148 -4.96 9.78 0.79
C GLY A 148 -3.46 9.71 0.55
N SER A 149 -2.71 9.35 1.60
CA SER A 149 -1.25 9.33 1.55
C SER A 149 -0.69 8.37 0.50
N MET A 150 -1.17 7.12 0.48
CA MET A 150 -0.62 6.08 -0.38
C MET A 150 -1.01 6.28 -1.85
N MET A 151 -2.27 6.59 -2.16
CA MET A 151 -2.73 6.76 -3.54
C MET A 151 -2.76 8.23 -4.00
N LYS A 152 -3.63 9.06 -3.42
CA LYS A 152 -3.87 10.44 -3.87
C LYS A 152 -2.60 11.30 -3.86
N SER A 153 -1.86 11.32 -2.75
CA SER A 153 -0.66 12.14 -2.61
C SER A 153 0.51 11.61 -3.44
N THR A 154 0.67 10.29 -3.54
CA THR A 154 1.79 9.68 -4.28
C THR A 154 1.61 9.79 -5.79
N TYR A 155 0.40 9.48 -6.27
CA TYR A 155 0.08 9.27 -7.69
C TYR A 155 -0.84 10.35 -8.29
N GLY A 156 -1.24 11.35 -7.51
CA GLY A 156 -2.09 12.45 -7.96
C GLY A 156 -3.59 12.14 -7.89
N GLY A 157 -3.99 10.92 -7.54
CA GLY A 157 -5.39 10.51 -7.47
C GLY A 157 -5.57 9.04 -7.09
N VAL A 158 -6.84 8.64 -6.99
CA VAL A 158 -7.25 7.24 -6.89
C VAL A 158 -7.90 6.82 -8.20
N ASP A 159 -7.61 5.62 -8.71
CA ASP A 159 -8.40 5.04 -9.79
C ASP A 159 -9.64 4.32 -9.20
N PRO A 160 -10.86 4.87 -9.34
CA PRO A 160 -12.06 4.23 -8.83
C PRO A 160 -12.43 2.94 -9.58
N ASN A 161 -11.85 2.71 -10.75
CA ASN A 161 -12.10 1.53 -11.58
C ASN A 161 -11.09 0.41 -11.34
N ALA A 162 -10.03 0.66 -10.57
CA ALA A 162 -9.03 -0.33 -10.26
C ALA A 162 -9.65 -1.54 -9.57
N TYR A 163 -9.24 -2.73 -9.98
CA TYR A 163 -9.69 -3.97 -9.38
C TYR A 163 -9.10 -4.14 -7.98
N ILE A 164 -9.99 -4.37 -7.02
CA ILE A 164 -9.62 -4.70 -5.65
C ILE A 164 -10.32 -5.99 -5.23
N ARG A 165 -9.76 -6.63 -4.21
CA ARG A 165 -10.37 -7.75 -3.50
C ARG A 165 -10.23 -7.49 -2.02
N ILE A 166 -11.31 -7.56 -1.24
CA ILE A 166 -11.27 -7.32 0.20
C ILE A 166 -12.17 -8.29 0.95
N THR A 167 -11.77 -8.61 2.18
CA THR A 167 -12.61 -9.38 3.10
C THR A 167 -13.22 -8.45 4.14
N ARG A 168 -14.54 -8.33 4.15
CA ARG A 168 -15.32 -7.50 5.08
C ARG A 168 -16.57 -8.26 5.49
N GLU A 169 -17.06 -8.01 6.71
CA GLU A 169 -18.34 -8.59 7.16
C GLU A 169 -18.41 -10.14 7.06
N GLY A 170 -17.25 -10.82 7.15
CA GLY A 170 -17.14 -12.27 6.99
C GLY A 170 -17.23 -12.78 5.55
N LYS A 171 -17.23 -11.90 4.55
CA LYS A 171 -17.36 -12.21 3.12
C LYS A 171 -16.23 -11.58 2.30
N SER A 172 -15.99 -12.14 1.10
CA SER A 172 -15.03 -11.63 0.15
C SER A 172 -15.74 -10.86 -0.97
N PHE A 173 -15.35 -9.61 -1.17
CA PHE A 173 -15.84 -8.74 -2.23
C PHE A 173 -14.72 -8.46 -3.22
N GLU A 174 -15.02 -8.53 -4.51
CA GLU A 174 -14.05 -8.24 -5.56
C GLU A 174 -14.69 -7.54 -6.75
N GLY A 175 -13.92 -6.65 -7.37
CA GLY A 175 -14.37 -5.83 -8.50
C GLY A 175 -13.76 -4.44 -8.47
N PRO A 176 -14.30 -3.52 -9.28
CA PRO A 176 -13.83 -2.14 -9.31
C PRO A 176 -14.06 -1.46 -7.95
N MET A 177 -13.06 -0.72 -7.47
CA MET A 177 -13.05 -0.11 -6.14
C MET A 177 -14.34 0.65 -5.82
N PHE A 178 -14.84 1.48 -6.74
CA PHE A 178 -16.08 2.24 -6.54
C PHE A 178 -17.26 1.33 -6.23
N TYR A 179 -17.48 0.29 -7.03
CA TYR A 179 -18.64 -0.59 -6.89
C TYR A 179 -18.56 -1.51 -5.67
N VAL A 180 -17.35 -1.94 -5.31
CA VAL A 180 -17.13 -2.70 -4.07
C VAL A 180 -17.52 -1.86 -2.85
N PHE A 181 -17.02 -0.63 -2.75
CA PHE A 181 -17.36 0.24 -1.61
C PHE A 181 -18.80 0.77 -1.66
N GLU A 182 -19.38 0.96 -2.84
CA GLU A 182 -20.80 1.33 -2.98
C GLU A 182 -21.70 0.21 -2.45
N HIS A 183 -21.39 -1.04 -2.79
CA HIS A 183 -22.09 -2.19 -2.24
C HIS A 183 -21.97 -2.25 -0.72
N LEU A 184 -20.75 -2.07 -0.19
CA LEU A 184 -20.50 -2.12 1.25
C LEU A 184 -21.25 -1.02 2.01
N GLU A 185 -21.22 0.22 1.52
CA GLU A 185 -21.93 1.35 2.10
C GLU A 185 -23.44 1.11 2.13
N LYS A 186 -24.01 0.59 1.04
CA LYS A 186 -25.46 0.37 0.91
C LYS A 186 -25.97 -0.77 1.78
N ASN A 187 -25.26 -1.91 1.80
CA ASN A 187 -25.76 -3.15 2.41
C ASN A 187 -25.32 -3.33 3.86
N TYR A 188 -24.23 -2.68 4.29
CA TYR A 188 -23.65 -2.84 5.62
C TYR A 188 -23.61 -1.52 6.41
N LYS A 189 -24.62 -0.66 6.21
CA LYS A 189 -24.78 0.64 6.88
C LYS A 189 -24.80 0.60 8.42
N ASN A 190 -25.15 -0.55 9.00
CA ASN A 190 -25.20 -0.76 10.45
C ASN A 190 -24.01 -1.60 10.98
N SER A 191 -23.04 -1.92 10.13
CA SER A 191 -21.84 -2.66 10.54
C SER A 191 -20.89 -1.79 11.38
N LYS A 192 -19.98 -2.44 12.11
CA LYS A 192 -18.90 -1.73 12.83
C LYS A 192 -18.02 -0.90 11.89
N ASN A 193 -17.93 -1.31 10.62
CA ASN A 193 -17.10 -0.67 9.61
C ASN A 193 -17.85 0.35 8.75
N ALA A 194 -19.14 0.61 9.00
CA ALA A 194 -19.97 1.49 8.18
C ALA A 194 -19.35 2.89 7.97
N LYS A 195 -18.67 3.41 9.01
CA LYS A 195 -17.96 4.70 8.94
C LYS A 195 -16.85 4.70 7.89
N GLU A 196 -16.09 3.61 7.77
CA GLU A 196 -15.07 3.45 6.74
C GLU A 196 -15.72 3.52 5.36
N TYR A 197 -16.76 2.71 5.13
CA TYR A 197 -17.42 2.61 3.82
C TYR A 197 -17.99 3.94 3.36
N SER A 198 -18.70 4.65 4.24
CA SER A 198 -19.24 5.98 3.93
C SER A 198 -18.13 7.01 3.67
N ALA A 199 -17.02 6.94 4.42
CA ALA A 199 -15.93 7.89 4.25
C ALA A 199 -15.15 7.65 2.94
N VAL A 200 -14.94 6.39 2.57
CA VAL A 200 -14.37 5.99 1.27
C VAL A 200 -15.29 6.45 0.14
N MET A 201 -16.57 6.14 0.20
CA MET A 201 -17.53 6.52 -0.84
C MET A 201 -17.64 8.03 -1.00
N ARG A 202 -17.61 8.80 0.09
CA ARG A 202 -17.56 10.26 0.02
C ARG A 202 -16.37 10.76 -0.80
N ARG A 203 -15.19 10.15 -0.64
CA ARG A 203 -13.99 10.52 -1.43
C ARG A 203 -14.11 10.09 -2.87
N LEU A 204 -14.54 8.86 -3.15
CA LEU A 204 -14.70 8.36 -4.51
C LEU A 204 -15.78 9.11 -5.29
N ARG A 205 -16.83 9.62 -4.62
CA ARG A 205 -17.86 10.50 -5.21
C ARG A 205 -17.39 11.94 -5.42
N SER A 206 -16.21 12.33 -4.93
CA SER A 206 -15.68 13.69 -5.10
C SER A 206 -15.17 13.98 -6.51
N GLY A 207 -15.23 13.01 -7.42
CA GLY A 207 -14.88 13.18 -8.83
C GLY A 207 -13.42 13.57 -9.03
N GLU A 208 -13.17 14.49 -9.96
CA GLU A 208 -11.82 14.93 -10.37
C GLU A 208 -10.96 15.47 -9.23
N ARG A 209 -11.56 15.95 -8.14
CA ARG A 209 -10.80 16.39 -6.96
C ARG A 209 -10.00 15.25 -6.32
N PHE A 210 -10.48 14.02 -6.47
CA PHE A 210 -9.93 12.85 -5.81
C PHE A 210 -9.51 11.74 -6.78
N ASN A 211 -10.28 11.53 -7.84
CA ASN A 211 -10.09 10.43 -8.77
C ASN A 211 -9.16 10.81 -9.93
N LEU A 212 -8.35 9.86 -10.39
CA LEU A 212 -7.52 10.00 -11.60
C LEU A 212 -8.34 9.99 -12.88
N VAL A 213 -9.42 9.23 -12.87
CA VAL A 213 -10.31 8.99 -14.01
C VAL A 213 -11.76 8.96 -13.54
N PRO A 214 -12.73 9.26 -14.42
CA PRO A 214 -14.14 9.12 -14.07
C PRO A 214 -14.49 7.66 -13.75
N VAL A 215 -15.52 7.48 -12.93
CA VAL A 215 -16.10 6.15 -12.66
C VAL A 215 -16.75 5.64 -13.95
N LYS A 216 -16.28 4.49 -14.43
CA LYS A 216 -16.87 3.80 -15.58
C LYS A 216 -18.08 2.99 -15.13
N SER A 217 -19.08 2.90 -16.00
CA SER A 217 -20.17 1.96 -15.79
C SER A 217 -19.68 0.51 -15.81
N ILE A 218 -20.35 -0.41 -15.11
CA ILE A 218 -20.07 -1.85 -15.18
C ILE A 218 -20.03 -2.35 -16.65
N ARG A 219 -20.91 -1.83 -17.51
CA ARG A 219 -20.95 -2.18 -18.94
C ARG A 219 -19.68 -1.76 -19.67
N GLU A 220 -19.17 -0.57 -19.40
CA GLU A 220 -17.90 -0.09 -19.98
C GLU A 220 -16.71 -0.89 -19.46
N ILE A 221 -16.67 -1.19 -18.16
CA ILE A 221 -15.62 -2.01 -17.55
C ILE A 221 -15.61 -3.40 -18.19
N LYS A 222 -16.76 -4.05 -18.33
CA LYS A 222 -16.87 -5.36 -18.99
C LYS A 222 -16.54 -5.33 -20.48
N ARG A 223 -16.64 -4.17 -21.14
CA ARG A 223 -16.20 -4.01 -22.52
C ARG A 223 -14.67 -3.94 -22.62
N SER A 224 -14.02 -3.19 -21.74
CA SER A 224 -12.55 -3.06 -21.76
C SER A 224 -11.83 -4.23 -21.09
N GLU A 225 -12.45 -4.82 -20.08
CA GLU A 225 -11.90 -5.88 -19.23
C GLU A 225 -12.96 -6.97 -18.98
N PRO A 226 -13.28 -7.77 -20.00
CA PRO A 226 -14.36 -8.76 -19.92
C PRO A 226 -14.15 -9.78 -18.79
N ASN A 227 -12.90 -10.11 -18.51
CA ASN A 227 -12.49 -11.12 -17.54
C ASN A 227 -12.38 -10.59 -16.10
N MET A 228 -12.51 -9.28 -15.85
CA MET A 228 -12.44 -8.75 -14.49
C MET A 228 -13.62 -9.31 -13.67
N PRO A 229 -13.39 -10.06 -12.58
CA PRO A 229 -14.48 -10.59 -11.78
C PRO A 229 -15.15 -9.47 -11.00
N ILE A 230 -16.47 -9.58 -10.86
CA ILE A 230 -17.28 -8.65 -10.06
C ILE A 230 -18.17 -9.52 -9.18
N ASN A 231 -17.72 -9.75 -7.95
CA ASN A 231 -18.43 -10.51 -6.95
C ASN A 231 -18.72 -9.61 -5.74
N LEU A 232 -20.00 -9.30 -5.57
CA LEU A 232 -20.50 -8.41 -4.54
C LEU A 232 -21.46 -9.12 -3.57
N ASN A 233 -21.48 -10.46 -3.55
CA ASN A 233 -22.48 -11.25 -2.82
C ASN A 233 -22.00 -11.72 -1.43
#